data_AF-A0A101G4W6-F1
#
_entry.id   AF-A0A101G4W6-F1
#
_cell.length_a   1.000
_cell.length_b   1.000
_cell.length_c   1.000
_cell.angle_alpha   90.00
_cell.angle_beta   90.00
_cell.angle_gamma   90.00
#
_symmetry.space_group_name_H-M   'P 1'
#
loop_
_entity.id
_entity.type
_entity.pdbx_description
1 polymer ?
#
loop_
_entity_poly.entity_id
_entity_poly.type
_entity_poly.pdbx_seq_one_letter_code
_entity_poly.pdbx_strand_id
1 'polypeptide(L)'
;MARLLGYRWPAEEDNSMQLAAEARDLIELCRMLDDFSDNDCIICLTPIFGKEPAAERLRALLIAAYGDYWTSLKEQELVASTGSTANDLDEWLRNDFFEQHCKLFHHRPFI
;
A
#
# COMPACT_ATOMS: atom_id res chain seq x y z
N MET A 1 -0.89 1.55 -0.85
CA MET A 1 -2.09 2.40 -1.04
C MET A 1 -3.15 1.77 -1.92
N ALA A 2 -2.84 1.28 -3.13
CA ALA A 2 -3.83 0.68 -4.03
C ALA A 2 -4.74 -0.38 -3.37
N ARG A 3 -4.15 -1.37 -2.68
CA ARG A 3 -4.92 -2.41 -1.97
C ARG A 3 -5.84 -1.86 -0.87
N LEU A 4 -5.37 -0.88 -0.08
CA LEU A 4 -6.19 -0.24 0.96
C LEU A 4 -7.41 0.49 0.37
N LEU A 5 -7.29 1.00 -0.86
CA LEU A 5 -8.36 1.63 -1.60
C LEU A 5 -9.23 0.62 -2.37
N GLY A 6 -9.05 -0.68 -2.13
CA GLY A 6 -9.82 -1.76 -2.76
C GLY A 6 -9.42 -2.07 -4.21
N TYR A 7 -8.33 -1.50 -4.71
CA TYR A 7 -7.87 -1.79 -6.06
C TYR A 7 -7.21 -3.17 -6.15
N ARG A 8 -7.69 -3.99 -7.08
CA ARG A 8 -7.10 -5.28 -7.48
C ARG A 8 -6.49 -5.17 -8.86
N TRP A 9 -5.33 -5.79 -9.05
CA TRP A 9 -4.71 -5.84 -10.37
C TRP A 9 -5.51 -6.76 -11.29
N PRO A 10 -5.62 -6.46 -12.60
CA PRO A 10 -6.30 -7.35 -13.55
C PRO A 10 -5.78 -8.78 -13.55
N ALA A 11 -4.48 -8.94 -13.26
CA ALA A 11 -3.82 -10.25 -13.14
C ALA A 11 -4.39 -11.12 -11.99
N GLU A 12 -5.01 -10.52 -10.98
CA GLU A 12 -5.61 -11.24 -9.85
C GLU A 12 -7.01 -11.78 -10.18
N GLU A 13 -7.70 -11.18 -11.15
CA GLU A 13 -9.06 -11.55 -11.53
C GLU A 13 -9.08 -12.41 -12.81
N ASP A 14 -8.13 -12.18 -13.73
CA ASP A 14 -8.05 -12.90 -14.99
C ASP A 14 -7.27 -14.21 -14.88
N ASN A 15 -7.99 -15.29 -14.56
CA ASN A 15 -7.45 -16.65 -14.53
C ASN A 15 -6.94 -17.16 -15.89
N SER A 16 -7.31 -16.51 -17.00
CA SER A 16 -6.86 -16.87 -18.35
C SER A 16 -5.55 -16.18 -18.75
N MET A 17 -5.09 -15.20 -17.95
CA MET A 17 -3.85 -14.49 -18.20
C MET A 17 -2.65 -15.43 -18.13
N GLN A 18 -1.78 -15.34 -19.13
CA GLN A 18 -0.53 -16.10 -19.18
C GLN A 18 0.49 -15.44 -18.26
N LEU A 19 0.66 -16.02 -17.07
CA LEU A 19 1.58 -15.57 -16.04
C LEU A 19 2.59 -16.68 -15.72
N ALA A 20 3.79 -16.26 -15.30
CA ALA A 20 4.76 -17.18 -14.72
C ALA A 20 4.20 -17.84 -13.44
N ALA A 21 4.70 -19.02 -13.09
CA ALA A 21 4.22 -19.75 -11.91
C ALA A 21 4.46 -18.92 -10.63
N GLU A 22 5.63 -18.30 -10.53
CA GLU A 22 6.03 -17.44 -9.42
C GLU A 22 5.09 -16.24 -9.26
N ALA A 23 4.61 -15.68 -10.37
CA ALA A 23 3.66 -14.57 -10.32
C ALA A 23 2.29 -15.01 -9.78
N ARG A 24 1.86 -16.25 -10.06
CA ARG A 24 0.61 -16.79 -9.51
C ARG A 24 0.71 -17.07 -8.01
N ASP A 25 1.84 -17.58 -7.56
CA ASP A 25 2.08 -17.78 -6.12
C ASP A 25 2.06 -16.45 -5.36
N LEU A 26 2.65 -15.39 -5.92
CA LEU A 26 2.59 -14.04 -5.34
C LEU A 26 1.17 -13.46 -5.32
N ILE A 27 0.38 -13.68 -6.37
CA ILE A 27 -1.03 -13.26 -6.41
C ILE A 27 -1.83 -13.95 -5.30
N GLU A 28 -1.65 -15.26 -5.13
CA GLU A 28 -2.36 -16.00 -4.08
C GLU A 28 -1.95 -15.52 -2.68
N LEU A 29 -0.66 -15.22 -2.46
CA LEU A 29 -0.19 -14.59 -1.22
C LEU A 29 -0.83 -13.23 -0.99
N CYS A 30 -1.00 -12.41 -2.02
CA CYS A 30 -1.63 -11.08 -1.89
C CYS A 30 -3.09 -11.13 -1.42
N ARG A 31 -3.79 -12.27 -1.55
CA ARG A 31 -5.18 -12.40 -1.09
C ARG A 31 -5.34 -12.23 0.40
N MET A 32 -4.30 -12.50 1.19
CA MET A 32 -4.31 -12.23 2.64
C MET A 32 -4.45 -10.75 2.98
N LEU A 33 -4.18 -9.86 2.01
CA LEU A 33 -4.25 -8.41 2.19
C LEU A 33 -5.64 -7.84 1.87
N ASP A 34 -6.57 -8.65 1.37
CA ASP A 34 -7.92 -8.21 0.98
C ASP A 34 -8.72 -7.69 2.20
N ASP A 35 -8.49 -8.25 3.39
CA ASP A 35 -9.12 -7.83 4.64
C ASP A 35 -8.75 -6.41 5.07
N PHE A 36 -7.70 -5.82 4.50
CA PHE A 36 -7.25 -4.46 4.80
C PHE A 36 -7.86 -3.39 3.89
N SER A 37 -8.64 -3.80 2.87
CA SER A 37 -9.30 -2.86 1.95
C SER A 37 -10.43 -2.09 2.63
N ASP A 38 -10.57 -0.78 2.32
CA ASP A 38 -11.69 0.03 2.77
C ASP A 38 -12.88 -0.10 1.83
N ASN A 39 -14.08 -0.31 2.39
CA ASN A 39 -15.31 -0.39 1.60
C ASN A 39 -15.72 0.94 0.96
N ASP A 40 -15.34 2.08 1.55
CA ASP A 40 -15.67 3.41 1.02
C ASP A 40 -14.58 3.96 0.09
N CYS A 41 -13.50 3.21 -0.14
CA CYS A 41 -12.31 3.65 -0.89
C CYS A 41 -11.70 4.97 -0.37
N ILE A 42 -11.88 5.31 0.92
CA ILE A 42 -11.38 6.55 1.52
C ILE A 42 -10.44 6.22 2.68
N ILE A 43 -9.25 6.80 2.65
CA ILE A 43 -8.24 6.68 3.70
C ILE A 43 -7.91 8.08 4.22
N CYS A 44 -8.09 8.30 5.51
CA CYS A 44 -7.99 9.62 6.11
C CYS A 44 -6.59 9.86 6.67
N LEU A 45 -5.89 10.90 6.21
CA LEU A 45 -4.58 11.28 6.75
C LEU A 45 -4.65 11.66 8.24
N THR A 46 -5.77 12.20 8.68
CA THR A 46 -6.06 12.47 10.08
C THR A 46 -7.19 11.56 10.55
N PRO A 47 -7.20 11.14 11.83
CA PRO A 47 -8.28 10.34 12.35
C PRO A 47 -9.58 11.15 12.30
N ILE A 48 -10.61 10.58 11.67
CA ILE A 48 -11.97 11.11 11.69
C ILE A 48 -12.89 10.03 12.23
N PHE A 49 -13.76 10.40 13.17
CA PHE A 49 -14.83 9.60 13.77
C PHE A 49 -14.86 8.09 13.42
N GLY A 50 -14.06 7.29 14.12
CA GLY A 50 -14.04 5.83 13.96
C GLY A 50 -13.17 5.27 12.83
N LYS A 51 -12.56 6.12 11.99
CA LYS A 51 -11.56 5.72 10.99
C LYS A 51 -10.16 5.96 11.53
N GLU A 52 -9.35 4.91 11.53
CA GLU A 52 -7.93 4.97 11.85
C GLU A 52 -7.18 5.85 10.81
N PRO A 53 -6.12 6.55 11.23
CA PRO A 53 -5.33 7.36 10.32
C PRO A 53 -4.62 6.51 9.27
N ALA A 54 -4.35 7.11 8.12
CA ALA A 54 -3.74 6.47 6.95
C ALA A 54 -2.43 5.74 7.29
N ALA A 55 -1.60 6.34 8.13
CA ALA A 55 -0.32 5.77 8.55
C ALA A 55 -0.49 4.44 9.29
N GLU A 56 -1.43 4.35 10.23
CA GLU A 56 -1.66 3.11 10.99
C GLU A 56 -2.24 2.01 10.10
N ARG A 57 -3.17 2.35 9.20
CA ARG A 57 -3.73 1.38 8.25
C ARG A 57 -2.68 0.86 7.27
N LEU A 58 -1.81 1.74 6.77
CA LEU A 58 -0.70 1.37 5.92
C LEU A 58 0.30 0.49 6.66
N ARG A 59 0.62 0.84 7.91
CA ARG A 59 1.49 0.04 8.77
C ARG A 59 0.91 -1.36 9.01
N ALA A 60 -0.37 -1.46 9.33
CA ALA A 60 -1.05 -2.75 9.53
C ALA A 60 -0.97 -3.64 8.28
N LEU A 61 -1.18 -3.07 7.09
CA LEU A 61 -1.01 -3.80 5.83
C LEU A 61 0.45 -4.24 5.60
N LEU A 62 1.42 -3.37 5.89
CA LEU A 62 2.84 -3.72 5.74
C LEU A 62 3.27 -4.81 6.73
N ILE A 63 2.78 -4.77 7.97
CA ILE A 63 2.98 -5.84 8.96
C ILE A 63 2.43 -7.16 8.41
N ALA A 64 1.22 -7.16 7.85
CA ALA A 64 0.64 -8.38 7.27
C ALA A 64 1.42 -8.89 6.06
N ALA A 65 1.94 -7.99 5.21
CA ALA A 65 2.70 -8.35 4.01
C ALA A 65 4.12 -8.85 4.32
N TYR A 66 4.81 -8.24 5.27
CA TYR A 66 6.18 -8.62 5.65
C TYR A 66 6.22 -9.67 6.76
N GLY A 67 5.14 -9.87 7.52
CA GLY A 67 5.05 -10.82 8.63
C GLY A 67 6.19 -10.61 9.63
N ASP A 68 6.91 -11.68 9.92
CA ASP A 68 8.04 -11.70 10.88
C ASP A 68 9.24 -10.84 10.44
N TYR A 69 9.31 -10.44 9.16
CA TYR A 69 10.37 -9.55 8.67
C TYR A 69 10.10 -8.07 8.96
N TRP A 70 8.90 -7.74 9.46
CA TRP A 70 8.55 -6.37 9.79
C TRP A 70 9.26 -5.88 11.04
N THR A 71 9.91 -4.71 10.95
CA THR A 71 10.55 -4.03 12.08
C THR A 71 10.40 -2.52 11.92
N SER A 72 10.54 -1.76 13.01
CA SER A 72 10.54 -0.28 12.95
C SER A 72 11.67 0.27 12.06
N LEU A 73 12.79 -0.44 11.97
CA LEU A 73 13.90 -0.10 11.08
C LEU A 73 13.50 -0.31 9.61
N LYS A 74 12.76 -1.38 9.31
CA LYS A 74 12.24 -1.65 7.95
C LYS A 74 11.29 -0.55 7.48
N GLU A 75 10.45 -0.01 8.37
CA GLU A 75 9.59 1.13 8.05
C GLU A 75 10.41 2.35 7.59
N GLN A 76 11.46 2.69 8.34
CA GLN A 76 12.36 3.80 7.99
C GLN A 76 13.12 3.54 6.69
N GLU A 77 13.61 2.32 6.48
CA GLU A 77 14.27 1.93 5.23
C GLU A 77 13.34 2.07 4.02
N LEU A 78 12.07 1.68 4.15
CA LEU A 78 11.08 1.80 3.09
C LEU A 78 10.81 3.27 2.75
N VAL A 79 10.62 4.14 3.75
CA VAL A 79 10.43 5.58 3.52
C VAL A 79 11.67 6.18 2.84
N ALA A 80 12.87 5.88 3.33
CA ALA A 80 14.12 6.34 2.73
C ALA A 80 14.32 5.85 1.29
N SER A 81 13.88 4.61 0.98
CA SER A 81 13.96 4.04 -0.37
C SER A 81 13.13 4.80 -1.41
N THR A 82 12.11 5.53 -0.98
CA THR A 82 11.32 6.41 -1.87
C THR A 82 12.08 7.68 -2.28
N GLY A 83 13.22 7.97 -1.64
CA GLY A 83 13.95 9.23 -1.79
C GLY A 83 13.40 10.38 -0.95
N SER A 84 12.46 10.11 -0.04
CA SER A 84 11.95 11.07 0.94
C SER A 84 12.90 11.22 2.13
N THR A 85 12.88 12.41 2.76
CA THR A 85 13.56 12.69 4.03
C THR A 85 12.64 12.57 5.25
N ALA A 86 11.42 12.06 5.07
CA ALA A 86 10.47 11.86 6.15
C ALA A 86 10.95 10.81 7.15
N ASN A 87 10.61 11.03 8.43
CA ASN A 87 11.06 10.16 9.53
C ASN A 87 10.14 8.96 9.75
N ASP A 88 8.87 9.07 9.34
CA ASP A 88 7.85 8.05 9.50
C ASP A 88 6.84 8.07 8.33
N LEU A 89 5.93 7.09 8.34
CA LEU A 89 4.87 6.98 7.33
C LEU A 89 3.87 8.14 7.33
N ASP A 90 3.58 8.76 8.49
CA ASP A 90 2.62 9.86 8.57
C ASP A 90 3.17 11.13 7.91
N GLU A 91 4.42 11.48 8.23
CA GLU A 91 5.14 12.60 7.62
C GLU A 91 5.29 12.40 6.11
N TRP A 92 5.65 11.18 5.68
CA TRP A 92 5.75 10.83 4.26
C TRP A 92 4.40 10.96 3.53
N LEU A 93 3.32 10.43 4.11
CA LEU A 93 1.98 10.48 3.51
C LEU A 93 1.46 11.91 3.35
N ARG A 94 1.85 12.82 4.24
CA ARG A 94 1.43 14.23 4.20
C ARG A 94 2.20 15.06 3.19
N ASN A 95 3.51 14.83 3.08
CA ASN A 95 4.40 15.76 2.38
C ASN A 95 4.84 15.26 1.00
N ASP A 96 5.18 13.98 0.88
CA ASP A 96 5.90 13.47 -0.30
C ASP A 96 5.08 12.47 -1.12
N PHE A 97 4.23 11.68 -0.47
CA PHE A 97 3.51 10.57 -1.10
C PHE A 97 2.76 10.98 -2.36
N PHE A 98 1.99 12.07 -2.32
CA PHE A 98 1.15 12.48 -3.44
C PHE A 98 1.99 12.82 -4.68
N GLU A 99 3.06 13.59 -4.51
CA GLU A 99 3.94 13.97 -5.62
C GLU A 99 4.67 12.75 -6.19
N GLN A 100 5.19 11.88 -5.32
CA GLN A 100 5.87 10.64 -5.71
C GLN A 100 4.93 9.68 -6.44
N HIS A 101 3.69 9.54 -5.96
CA HIS A 101 2.65 8.72 -6.57
C HIS A 101 2.31 9.25 -7.97
N CYS A 102 2.07 10.56 -8.12
CA CYS A 102 1.85 11.14 -9.44
C CYS A 102 3.03 10.90 -10.39
N LYS A 103 4.27 11.05 -9.91
CA LYS A 103 5.47 10.77 -10.73
C LYS A 103 5.56 9.32 -11.17
N LEU A 104 5.26 8.37 -10.26
CA LEU A 104 5.26 6.94 -10.54
C LEU A 104 4.29 6.58 -11.68
N PHE A 105 3.12 7.22 -11.71
CA PHE A 105 2.10 7.00 -12.74
C PHE A 105 2.18 8.02 -13.89
N HIS A 106 3.34 8.66 -14.11
CA HIS A 106 3.56 9.60 -15.21
C HIS A 106 2.53 10.74 -15.29
N HIS A 107 2.10 11.25 -14.13
CA HIS A 107 1.03 12.25 -13.98
C HIS A 107 -0.30 11.84 -14.60
N ARG A 108 -0.54 10.53 -14.76
CA ARG A 108 -1.85 9.99 -15.09
C ARG A 108 -2.62 9.68 -13.82
N PRO A 109 -3.93 9.97 -13.79
CA PRO A 109 -4.77 9.55 -12.67
C PRO A 109 -4.66 8.03 -12.48
N PHE A 110 -4.23 7.62 -11.30
CA PHE A 110 -4.24 6.23 -10.86
C PHE A 110 -4.74 6.22 -9.43
N ILE A 111 -6.02 5.84 -9.29
CA ILE A 111 -6.82 5.89 -8.07
C ILE A 111 -6.99 7.32 -7.53
#